data_AF-A0A5B7C943-F1
#
_entry.id   AF-A0A5B7C943-F1
#
_cell.length_a   1.000
_cell.length_b   1.000
_cell.length_c   1.000
_cell.angle_alpha   90.00
_cell.angle_beta   90.00
_cell.angle_gamma   90.00
#
_symmetry.space_group_name_H-M   'P 1'
#
loop_
_entity.id
_entity.type
_entity.pdbx_description
1 polymer ?
#
loop_
_entity_poly.entity_id
_entity_poly.type
_entity_poly.pdbx_seq_one_letter_code
_entity_poly.pdbx_strand_id
1 'polypeptide(L)'
;EKELVNLRGNGSGKLKKWDRVYDYAYYNDLGSPDKGREYARPVLGGSEYPYPRRGRTGRKRTKTDPNSESRLPLLSLDIYVPRDERFSQVKMSDFLAYALKSLAQVGLSCQMGPH
;
A
#
# COMPACT_ATOMS: atom_id res chain seq x y z
N GLU A 1 6.26 14.41 26.41
CA GLU A 1 7.14 14.59 25.23
C GLU A 1 7.80 13.31 24.72
N LYS A 2 8.37 12.42 25.56
CA LYS A 2 9.08 11.21 25.11
C LYS A 2 8.26 10.26 24.21
N GLU A 3 6.94 10.14 24.43
CA GLU A 3 6.08 9.30 23.58
C GLU A 3 5.87 9.86 22.16
N LEU A 4 5.73 11.19 22.01
CA LEU A 4 5.52 11.82 20.70
C LEU A 4 6.76 11.68 19.81
N VAL A 5 7.96 11.72 20.40
CA VAL A 5 9.22 11.50 19.68
C VAL A 5 9.32 10.04 19.21
N ASN A 6 8.93 9.09 20.07
CA ASN A 6 8.89 7.67 19.69
C ASN A 6 7.83 7.38 18.61
N LEU A 7 6.70 8.10 18.62
CA LEU A 7 5.65 8.00 17.59
C LEU A 7 6.08 8.63 16.25
N ARG A 8 6.91 9.68 16.27
CA ARG A 8 7.42 10.32 15.04
C ARG A 8 8.55 9.52 14.37
N GLY A 9 9.29 8.76 15.18
CA GLY A 9 10.41 7.96 14.73
C GLY A 9 11.58 8.78 14.17
N ASN A 10 12.52 8.08 13.55
CA ASN A 10 13.80 8.59 13.05
C ASN A 10 13.78 8.87 11.53
N GLY A 11 12.61 8.83 10.89
CA GLY A 11 12.43 9.19 9.48
C GLY A 11 13.26 8.37 8.48
N SER A 12 13.83 7.23 8.88
CA SER A 12 14.72 6.40 8.06
C SER A 12 14.53 4.92 8.37
N GLY A 13 14.69 4.06 7.35
CA GLY A 13 14.50 2.61 7.47
C GLY A 13 13.13 2.08 7.05
N LYS A 14 13.05 0.74 6.88
CA LYS A 14 11.81 0.01 6.60
C LYS A 14 11.06 -0.21 7.91
N LEU A 15 9.84 0.32 8.01
CA LEU A 15 8.99 0.16 9.18
C LEU A 15 8.57 -1.31 9.32
N LYS A 16 8.65 -1.84 10.54
CA LYS A 16 8.31 -3.23 10.87
C LYS A 16 6.96 -3.26 11.60
N LYS A 17 6.27 -4.41 11.54
CA LYS A 17 4.93 -4.64 12.12
C LYS A 17 4.74 -4.21 13.58
N TRP A 18 5.80 -4.14 14.38
CA TRP A 18 5.77 -3.76 15.79
C TRP A 18 6.15 -2.30 16.05
N ASP A 19 6.56 -1.56 15.02
CA ASP A 19 6.84 -0.13 15.15
C ASP A 19 5.51 0.62 15.30
N ARG A 20 5.50 1.63 16.18
CA ARG A 20 4.37 2.57 16.38
C ARG A 20 4.64 3.90 15.68
N VAL A 21 5.48 3.90 14.65
CA VAL A 21 5.90 5.13 13.97
C VAL A 21 4.83 5.56 12.99
N TYR A 22 4.24 6.74 13.25
CA TYR A 22 3.38 7.48 12.35
C TYR A 22 4.24 8.50 11.61
N ASP A 23 4.68 8.12 10.41
CA ASP A 23 5.38 9.00 9.50
C ASP A 23 4.58 9.14 8.21
N TYR A 24 4.80 10.24 7.48
CA TYR A 24 3.99 10.63 6.33
C TYR A 24 4.81 10.56 5.04
N ALA A 25 4.18 10.11 3.96
CA ALA A 25 4.76 10.06 2.62
C ALA A 25 3.78 10.58 1.56
N TYR A 26 4.31 10.90 0.39
CA TYR A 26 3.52 11.23 -0.80
C TYR A 26 3.02 9.93 -1.46
N TYR A 27 2.05 10.04 -2.35
CA TYR A 27 1.60 8.92 -3.19
C TYR A 27 2.58 8.73 -4.35
N ASN A 28 3.73 8.16 -4.01
CA ASN A 28 4.79 7.77 -4.93
C ASN A 28 4.88 6.25 -5.12
N ASP A 29 3.89 5.49 -4.64
CA ASP A 29 3.84 4.03 -4.65
C ASP A 29 2.75 3.46 -5.59
N LEU A 30 2.06 4.34 -6.32
CA LEU A 30 1.03 3.97 -7.29
C LEU A 30 1.64 3.47 -8.61
N GLY A 31 2.78 4.02 -9.02
CA GLY A 31 3.47 3.66 -10.24
C GLY A 31 4.23 2.33 -10.12
N SER A 32 4.61 1.77 -11.26
CA SER A 32 5.56 0.66 -11.36
C SER A 32 6.51 0.89 -12.54
N PRO A 33 7.37 1.93 -12.47
CA PRO A 33 8.27 2.31 -13.57
C PRO A 33 9.24 1.18 -13.95
N ASP A 34 9.58 0.28 -13.01
CA ASP A 34 10.40 -0.91 -13.28
C ASP A 34 9.76 -1.90 -14.27
N LYS A 35 8.43 -1.84 -14.49
CA LYS A 35 7.71 -2.69 -15.45
C LYS A 35 7.63 -2.10 -16.86
N GLY A 36 7.92 -0.81 -17.02
CA GLY A 36 7.71 -0.06 -18.27
C GLY A 36 7.22 1.36 -18.01
N ARG A 37 7.40 2.24 -19.00
CA ARG A 37 7.02 3.66 -18.90
C ARG A 37 5.52 3.84 -18.81
N GLU A 38 4.75 2.97 -19.42
CA GLU A 38 3.28 2.91 -19.40
C GLU A 38 2.72 2.66 -17.98
N TYR A 39 3.51 2.04 -17.11
CA TYR A 39 3.18 1.80 -15.72
C TYR A 39 3.71 2.88 -14.77
N ALA A 40 4.46 3.86 -15.26
CA ALA A 40 4.87 5.01 -14.46
C ALA A 40 3.66 5.90 -14.15
N ARG A 41 3.65 6.48 -12.94
CA ARG A 41 2.63 7.42 -12.50
C ARG A 41 3.31 8.59 -11.80
N PRO A 42 2.80 9.83 -11.95
CA PRO A 42 3.34 10.97 -11.24
C PRO A 42 3.14 10.79 -9.73
N VAL A 43 4.03 11.42 -8.95
CA VAL A 43 3.91 11.45 -7.50
C VAL A 43 2.81 12.44 -7.10
N LEU A 44 1.82 11.98 -6.34
CA LEU A 44 0.77 12.87 -5.81
C LEU A 44 1.12 13.33 -4.40
N GLY A 45 1.19 14.65 -4.25
CA GLY A 45 1.58 15.34 -3.03
C GLY A 45 2.69 16.36 -3.30
N GLY A 46 2.58 17.53 -2.69
CA GLY A 46 3.54 18.63 -2.86
C GLY A 46 2.86 19.85 -3.46
N SER A 47 3.64 20.71 -4.12
CA SER A 47 3.15 21.92 -4.78
C SER A 47 2.56 21.64 -6.16
N GLU A 48 3.17 20.72 -6.92
CA GLU A 48 2.80 20.44 -8.31
C GLU A 48 1.49 19.65 -8.44
N TYR A 49 1.30 18.64 -7.59
CA TYR A 49 0.06 17.86 -7.49
C TYR A 49 -0.37 17.81 -6.01
N PRO A 50 -1.12 18.81 -5.50
CA PRO A 50 -1.53 18.83 -4.11
C PRO A 50 -2.45 17.64 -3.83
N TYR A 51 -2.06 16.83 -2.84
CA TYR A 51 -2.82 15.65 -2.44
C TYR A 51 -2.55 15.34 -0.96
N PRO A 52 -3.53 14.78 -0.22
CA PRO A 52 -3.33 14.34 1.15
C PRO A 52 -2.09 13.45 1.31
N ARG A 53 -1.46 13.52 2.48
CA ARG A 53 -0.36 12.62 2.81
C ARG A 53 -0.91 11.25 3.19
N ARG A 54 -0.15 10.20 2.89
CA ARG A 54 -0.43 8.83 3.33
C ARG A 54 0.53 8.40 4.44
N GLY A 55 0.18 7.31 5.12
CA GLY A 55 1.12 6.61 6.01
C GLY A 55 2.35 6.14 5.24
N ARG A 56 3.53 6.47 5.76
CA ARG A 56 4.81 5.99 5.24
C ARG A 56 4.91 4.48 5.46
N THR A 57 5.34 3.76 4.43
CA THR A 57 5.56 2.31 4.50
C THR A 57 7.04 1.95 4.47
N GLY A 58 7.91 2.82 3.95
CA GLY A 58 9.37 2.67 4.02
C GLY A 58 9.91 1.50 3.18
N ARG A 59 9.19 1.07 2.14
CA ARG A 59 9.68 0.06 1.19
C ARG A 59 10.83 0.65 0.38
N LYS A 60 11.55 -0.24 -0.31
CA LYS A 60 12.67 0.15 -1.17
C LYS A 60 12.14 1.00 -2.33
N ARG A 61 12.96 1.93 -2.79
CA ARG A 61 12.71 2.70 -4.01
C ARG A 61 12.78 1.78 -5.24
N THR A 62 12.11 2.18 -6.31
CA THR A 62 12.22 1.48 -7.59
C THR A 62 13.63 1.64 -8.17
N LYS A 63 14.06 0.71 -9.04
CA LYS A 63 15.41 0.80 -9.64
C LYS A 63 15.48 1.92 -10.68
N THR A 64 14.39 2.12 -11.39
CA THR A 64 14.26 3.08 -12.49
C THR A 64 14.02 4.51 -12.01
N ASP A 65 13.26 4.71 -10.92
CA ASP A 65 13.00 6.02 -10.34
C ASP A 65 13.24 6.04 -8.81
N PRO A 66 14.23 6.79 -8.32
CA PRO A 66 14.50 6.91 -6.89
C PRO A 66 13.41 7.70 -6.13
N ASN A 67 12.53 8.43 -6.82
CA ASN A 67 11.42 9.13 -6.20
C ASN A 67 10.18 8.24 -6.02
N SER A 68 10.09 7.15 -6.78
CA SER A 68 9.00 6.18 -6.70
C SER A 68 9.33 5.03 -5.74
N GLU A 69 8.37 4.68 -4.88
CA GLU A 69 8.47 3.54 -3.96
C GLU A 69 7.98 2.26 -4.65
N SER A 70 8.63 1.13 -4.38
CA SER A 70 8.29 -0.16 -5.00
C SER A 70 6.85 -0.57 -4.68
N ARG A 71 6.07 -0.93 -5.70
CA ARG A 71 4.69 -1.37 -5.53
C ARG A 71 4.61 -2.69 -4.74
N LEU A 72 3.55 -2.84 -3.96
CA LEU A 72 3.29 -4.09 -3.22
C LEU A 72 2.98 -5.23 -4.20
N PRO A 73 3.47 -6.45 -3.94
CA PRO A 73 3.02 -7.64 -4.65
C PRO A 73 1.51 -7.79 -4.48
N LEU A 74 0.78 -8.11 -5.54
CA LEU A 74 -0.69 -8.25 -5.55
C LEU A 74 -1.19 -9.23 -4.47
N LEU A 75 -0.37 -10.22 -4.11
CA LEU A 75 -0.66 -11.26 -3.12
C LEU A 75 -0.13 -10.95 -1.71
N SER A 76 0.63 -9.87 -1.54
CA SER A 76 1.19 -9.47 -0.24
C SER A 76 0.39 -8.30 0.31
N LEU A 77 -0.61 -8.62 1.13
CA LEU A 77 -1.37 -7.65 1.94
C LEU A 77 -0.56 -7.12 3.14
N ASP A 78 0.75 -7.34 3.19
CA ASP A 78 1.60 -6.85 4.28
C ASP A 78 2.00 -5.39 4.05
N ILE A 79 0.98 -4.54 3.90
CA ILE A 79 1.12 -3.10 4.01
C ILE A 79 1.36 -2.81 5.48
N TYR A 80 2.46 -2.14 5.81
CA TYR A 80 2.66 -1.66 7.17
C TYR A 80 1.54 -0.66 7.50
N VAL A 81 0.72 -1.06 8.47
CA VAL A 81 -0.34 -0.27 9.07
C VAL A 81 -0.09 -0.34 10.58
N PRO A 82 -0.16 0.79 11.31
CA PRO A 82 0.01 0.81 12.75
C PRO A 82 -0.84 -0.26 13.43
N ARG A 83 -0.33 -0.85 14.52
CA ARG A 83 -0.96 -2.03 15.16
C ARG A 83 -2.45 -1.82 15.47
N ASP A 84 -2.85 -0.61 15.82
CA ASP A 84 -4.23 -0.26 16.18
C ASP A 84 -5.18 -0.17 14.97
N GLU A 85 -4.64 -0.02 13.76
CA GLU A 85 -5.38 0.02 12.49
C GLU A 85 -5.34 -1.32 11.73
N ARG A 86 -4.62 -2.34 12.24
CA ARG A 86 -4.60 -3.66 11.60
C ARG A 86 -5.89 -4.41 11.87
N PHE A 87 -6.54 -4.87 10.80
CA PHE A 87 -7.59 -5.88 10.91
C PHE A 87 -7.09 -7.11 11.67
N SER A 88 -7.94 -7.64 12.56
CA SER A 88 -7.68 -8.93 13.20
C SER A 88 -7.60 -10.03 12.13
N GLN A 89 -6.79 -11.07 12.37
CA GLN A 89 -6.56 -12.15 11.39
C GLN A 89 -7.86 -12.78 10.89
N VAL A 90 -8.85 -12.93 11.76
CA VAL A 90 -10.18 -13.48 11.45
C VAL A 90 -10.92 -12.60 10.43
N LYS A 91 -10.87 -11.27 10.58
CA LYS A 91 -11.52 -10.35 9.62
C LYS A 91 -10.81 -10.34 8.26
N MET A 92 -9.50 -10.56 8.25
CA MET A 92 -8.74 -10.67 7.00
C MET A 92 -9.05 -11.95 6.22
N SER A 93 -9.23 -13.09 6.91
CA SER A 93 -9.63 -14.33 6.23
C SER A 93 -11.02 -14.22 5.62
N ASP A 94 -11.95 -13.58 6.33
CA ASP A 94 -13.30 -13.33 5.80
C ASP A 94 -13.24 -12.45 4.56
N PHE A 95 -12.49 -11.34 4.60
CA PHE A 95 -12.31 -10.47 3.45
C PHE A 95 -11.72 -11.21 2.23
N LEU A 96 -10.70 -12.05 2.43
CA LEU A 96 -10.12 -12.87 1.37
C LEU A 96 -11.11 -13.90 0.81
N ALA A 97 -11.87 -14.56 1.69
CA ALA A 97 -12.90 -15.51 1.30
C ALA A 97 -14.01 -14.82 0.48
N TYR A 98 -14.47 -13.64 0.90
CA TYR A 98 -15.44 -12.84 0.14
C TYR A 98 -14.87 -12.35 -1.20
N ALA A 99 -13.61 -11.91 -1.23
CA ALA A 99 -12.95 -11.51 -2.48
C ALA A 99 -12.87 -12.69 -3.47
N LEU A 100 -12.42 -13.86 -3.01
CA LEU A 100 -12.39 -15.09 -3.82
C LEU A 100 -13.78 -15.51 -4.29
N LYS A 101 -14.78 -15.47 -3.40
CA LYS A 101 -16.17 -15.78 -3.74
C LYS A 101 -16.72 -14.83 -4.80
N SER A 102 -16.43 -13.54 -4.68
CA SER A 102 -16.88 -12.53 -5.65
C SER A 102 -16.23 -12.73 -7.02
N LEU A 103 -14.93 -13.04 -7.07
CA LEU A 103 -14.22 -13.34 -8.32
C LEU A 103 -14.74 -14.63 -8.96
N ALA A 104 -14.99 -15.66 -8.16
CA ALA A 104 -15.58 -16.91 -8.64
C ALA A 104 -16.99 -16.66 -9.19
N GLN A 105 -17.82 -15.89 -8.49
CA GLN A 105 -19.19 -15.60 -8.91
C GLN A 105 -19.24 -14.73 -10.18
N VAL A 106 -18.36 -13.73 -10.29
CA VAL A 106 -18.23 -12.93 -11.52
C VAL A 106 -17.70 -13.80 -12.67
N GLY A 107 -16.68 -14.62 -12.43
CA GLY A 107 -16.12 -15.53 -13.43
C GLY A 107 -17.13 -16.57 -13.93
N LEU A 108 -17.93 -17.15 -13.03
CA LEU A 108 -19.02 -18.07 -13.35
C LEU A 108 -20.17 -17.36 -14.09
N SER A 109 -20.49 -16.11 -13.74
CA SER A 109 -21.52 -15.33 -14.43
C SER A 109 -21.11 -14.95 -15.85
N CYS A 110 -19.81 -14.80 -16.15
CA CYS A 110 -19.32 -14.55 -17.50
C CYS A 110 -19.32 -15.79 -18.41
N GLN A 111 -19.33 -17.01 -17.86
CA GLN A 111 -19.47 -18.25 -18.65
C GLN A 111 -20.92 -18.58 -18.99
N MET A 112 -21.89 -17.96 -18.31
CA MET A 112 -23.32 -18.12 -18.52
C MET A 112 -23.91 -16.84 -19.14
N GLY A 113 -23.35 -16.40 -20.28
CA GLY A 113 -23.98 -15.35 -21.08
C GLY A 113 -25.35 -15.82 -21.61
N PRO A 114 -26.36 -14.93 -21.72
CA PRO A 114 -27.70 -15.33 -22.12
C PRO A 114 -27.67 -15.88 -23.55
N HIS A 115 -28.27 -17.06 -23.72
CA HIS A 115 -28.67 -17.59 -25.02
C HIS A 115 -29.83 -16.76 -25.59
#